data_AF-A0A7J7UQW2-F1
#
_entry.id   AF-A0A7J7UQW2-F1
#
_cell.length_a   1.000
_cell.length_b   1.000
_cell.length_c   1.000
_cell.angle_alpha   90.00
_cell.angle_beta   90.00
_cell.angle_gamma   90.00
#
_symmetry.space_group_name_H-M   'P 1'
#
loop_
_entity.id
_entity.type
_entity.pdbx_description
1 polymer ?
#
loop_
_entity_poly.entity_id
_entity_poly.type
_entity_poly.pdbx_seq_one_letter_code
_entity_poly.pdbx_strand_id
1 'polypeptide(L)'
;MIEENSHCSFVIEALKSLPSNEESRDRQARCIWFLDTLIKFRAQKVIKRKSALGPGIPHIITTKLLKHFTCVTYNNGSLRNLISDSMKAKIIAYVIVLALHINDFQIDLTLLQRDLKLSEKRMLEIAKAMRLKISKRKVSLAAGGEEEHRLGTLCIPLPPAQTLDRQSKRRRLT
;
A
#
# COMPACT_ATOMS: atom_id res chain seq x y z
N MET A 1 6.16 -24.63 -6.12
CA MET A 1 4.99 -23.78 -6.38
C MET A 1 4.07 -23.93 -5.18
N ILE A 2 3.93 -22.87 -4.40
CA ILE A 2 2.84 -22.75 -3.43
C ILE A 2 2.32 -21.32 -3.65
N GLU A 3 1.32 -21.20 -4.51
CA GLU A 3 0.45 -20.03 -4.50
C GLU A 3 -0.37 -20.15 -3.22
N GLU A 4 0.14 -19.60 -2.12
CA GLU A 4 -0.74 -19.24 -1.01
C GLU A 4 -1.68 -18.16 -1.57
N ASN A 5 -2.85 -18.59 -2.07
CA ASN A 5 -3.98 -17.75 -2.46
C ASN A 5 -4.61 -17.10 -1.21
N SER A 6 -3.79 -16.42 -0.40
CA SER A 6 -4.26 -15.48 0.59
C SER A 6 -4.68 -14.23 -0.18
N HIS A 7 -5.93 -14.24 -0.66
CA HIS A 7 -6.55 -13.08 -1.25
C HIS A 7 -6.62 -11.97 -0.19
N CYS A 8 -6.21 -10.76 -0.58
CA CYS A 8 -6.27 -9.57 0.25
C CYS A 8 -7.72 -9.33 0.70
N SER A 9 -7.98 -9.35 2.01
CA SER A 9 -9.33 -9.23 2.56
C SER A 9 -9.98 -7.90 2.15
N PHE A 10 -9.20 -6.82 2.13
CA PHE A 10 -9.61 -5.53 1.60
C PHE A 10 -10.12 -5.60 0.15
N VAL A 11 -9.42 -6.34 -0.71
CA VAL A 11 -9.81 -6.48 -2.13
C VAL A 11 -11.15 -7.21 -2.26
N ILE A 12 -11.34 -8.27 -1.48
CA ILE A 12 -12.60 -9.04 -1.49
C ILE A 12 -13.77 -8.14 -1.05
N GLU A 13 -13.61 -7.42 0.05
CA GLU A 13 -14.65 -6.51 0.55
C GLU A 13 -14.95 -5.38 -0.44
N ALA A 14 -13.92 -4.78 -1.04
CA ALA A 14 -14.08 -3.74 -2.06
C ALA A 14 -14.78 -4.23 -3.34
N LEU A 15 -14.60 -5.51 -3.71
CA LEU A 15 -15.30 -6.11 -4.85
C LEU A 15 -16.79 -6.35 -4.54
N LYS A 16 -17.13 -6.69 -3.30
CA LYS A 16 -18.53 -6.85 -2.87
C LYS A 16 -19.29 -5.52 -2.85
N SER A 17 -18.59 -4.41 -2.63
CA SER A 17 -19.16 -3.06 -2.54
C SER A 17 -19.08 -2.26 -3.85
N LEU A 18 -18.88 -2.92 -4.99
CA LEU A 18 -18.86 -2.25 -6.29
C LEU A 18 -20.20 -1.55 -6.59
N PRO A 19 -20.18 -0.33 -7.15
CA PRO A 19 -21.39 0.43 -7.44
C PRO A 19 -22.16 -0.18 -8.61
N SER A 20 -23.48 0.08 -8.66
CA SER A 20 -24.34 -0.39 -9.74
C SER A 20 -24.14 0.38 -11.06
N ASN A 21 -23.72 1.65 -10.97
CA ASN A 21 -23.45 2.50 -12.13
C ASN A 21 -22.21 1.98 -12.89
N GLU A 22 -22.34 1.78 -14.20
CA GLU A 22 -21.33 1.12 -15.02
C GLU A 22 -19.99 1.87 -15.06
N GLU A 23 -20.01 3.18 -15.24
CA GLU A 23 -18.78 4.00 -15.34
C GLU A 23 -18.03 4.01 -14.00
N SER A 24 -18.74 4.27 -12.90
CA SER A 24 -18.18 4.23 -11.56
C SER A 24 -17.66 2.82 -11.21
N ARG A 25 -18.37 1.78 -11.64
CA ARG A 25 -17.99 0.38 -11.43
C ARG A 25 -16.71 0.04 -12.18
N ASP A 26 -16.60 0.41 -13.46
CA ASP A 26 -15.40 0.19 -14.26
C ASP A 26 -14.19 0.91 -13.64
N ARG A 27 -14.36 2.18 -13.26
CA ARG A 27 -13.32 2.94 -12.58
C ARG A 27 -12.86 2.28 -11.28
N GLN A 28 -13.81 1.90 -10.41
CA GLN A 28 -13.50 1.28 -9.12
C GLN A 28 -12.86 -0.10 -9.29
N ALA A 29 -13.35 -0.92 -10.23
CA ALA A 29 -12.76 -2.20 -10.57
C ALA A 29 -11.31 -2.07 -11.05
N ARG A 30 -11.00 -1.07 -11.89
CA ARG A 30 -9.62 -0.77 -12.32
C ARG A 30 -8.75 -0.33 -11.15
N CYS A 31 -9.27 0.49 -10.24
CA CYS A 31 -8.55 0.88 -9.03
C CYS A 31 -8.24 -0.33 -8.13
N ILE A 32 -9.21 -1.22 -7.91
CA ILE A 32 -9.04 -2.45 -7.12
C ILE A 32 -8.03 -3.38 -7.79
N TRP A 33 -8.13 -3.59 -9.11
CA TRP A 33 -7.20 -4.43 -9.86
C TRP A 33 -5.77 -3.91 -9.79
N PHE A 34 -5.58 -2.60 -9.93
CA PHE A 34 -4.25 -2.00 -9.84
C PHE A 34 -3.72 -2.00 -8.40
N LEU A 35 -4.58 -1.85 -7.40
CA LEU A 35 -4.23 -2.01 -5.99
C LEU A 35 -3.71 -3.42 -5.71
N ASP A 36 -4.43 -4.46 -6.13
CA ASP A 36 -3.99 -5.86 -6.00
C ASP A 36 -2.64 -6.10 -6.71
N THR A 37 -2.49 -5.53 -7.91
CA THR A 37 -1.23 -5.57 -8.67
C THR A 37 -0.06 -4.97 -7.88
N LEU A 38 -0.27 -3.82 -7.20
CA LEU A 38 0.76 -3.19 -6.38
C LEU A 38 1.11 -4.00 -5.13
N ILE A 39 0.12 -4.63 -4.50
CA ILE A 39 0.32 -5.52 -3.34
C ILE A 39 1.21 -6.71 -3.76
N LYS A 40 0.85 -7.38 -4.87
CA LYS A 40 1.63 -8.49 -5.43
C LYS A 40 3.02 -8.06 -5.86
N PHE A 41 3.15 -6.87 -6.47
CA PHE A 41 4.44 -6.32 -6.88
C PHE A 41 5.37 -6.09 -5.69
N ARG A 42 4.86 -5.52 -4.59
CA ARG A 42 5.65 -5.27 -3.37
C ARG A 42 6.23 -6.55 -2.77
N ALA A 43 5.53 -7.68 -2.88
CA ALA A 43 5.97 -8.96 -2.35
C ALA A 43 7.17 -9.56 -3.12
N GLN A 44 7.47 -9.07 -4.33
CA GLN A 44 8.57 -9.55 -5.15
C GLN A 44 9.93 -9.11 -4.59
N LYS A 45 10.76 -10.07 -4.16
CA LYS A 45 12.14 -9.78 -3.68
C LYS A 45 13.14 -9.51 -4.81
N VAL A 46 13.02 -10.22 -5.93
CA VAL A 46 13.90 -10.10 -7.10
C VAL A 46 13.05 -10.12 -8.36
N ILE A 47 13.14 -9.05 -9.17
CA ILE A 47 12.30 -8.93 -10.35
C ILE A 47 13.06 -9.32 -11.61
N LYS A 48 12.66 -10.43 -12.23
CA LYS A 48 13.15 -10.84 -13.56
C LYS A 48 12.40 -10.03 -14.63
N ARG A 49 13.15 -9.31 -15.49
CA ARG A 49 12.62 -8.32 -16.46
C ARG A 49 11.44 -8.79 -17.32
N LYS A 50 11.36 -10.08 -17.68
CA LYS A 50 10.38 -10.59 -18.65
C LYS A 50 9.04 -11.07 -18.06
N SER A 51 8.92 -11.24 -16.74
CA SER A 51 7.73 -11.86 -16.12
C SER A 51 7.42 -11.37 -14.70
N ALA A 52 7.80 -10.13 -14.39
CA ALA A 52 7.77 -9.57 -13.04
C ALA A 52 6.45 -9.76 -12.25
N LEU A 53 5.32 -9.80 -12.95
CA LEU A 53 3.98 -9.80 -12.37
C LEU A 53 3.13 -11.00 -12.83
N GLY A 54 3.68 -11.93 -13.61
CA GLY A 54 2.97 -13.09 -14.13
C GLY A 54 2.31 -12.89 -15.50
N PRO A 55 1.69 -13.96 -16.05
CA PRO A 55 0.98 -13.91 -17.32
C PRO A 55 -0.28 -13.03 -17.22
N GLY A 56 -0.63 -12.34 -18.31
CA GLY A 56 -1.87 -11.55 -18.40
C GLY A 56 -1.76 -10.07 -18.00
N ILE A 57 -0.62 -9.61 -17.47
CA ILE A 57 -0.42 -8.17 -17.20
C ILE A 57 0.21 -7.48 -18.42
N PRO A 58 -0.44 -6.43 -18.96
CA PRO A 58 0.09 -5.68 -20.09
C PRO A 58 1.53 -5.20 -19.88
N HIS A 59 2.36 -5.35 -20.93
CA HIS A 59 3.78 -4.99 -20.86
C HIS A 59 4.01 -3.53 -20.44
N ILE A 60 3.15 -2.62 -20.89
CA ILE A 60 3.21 -1.20 -20.53
C ILE A 60 3.08 -0.96 -19.02
N ILE A 61 2.26 -1.75 -18.32
CA ILE A 61 2.06 -1.63 -16.87
C ILE A 61 3.31 -2.13 -16.15
N THR A 62 3.82 -3.29 -16.56
CA THR A 62 5.07 -3.85 -16.01
C THR A 62 6.22 -2.85 -16.15
N THR A 63 6.41 -2.28 -17.34
CA THR A 63 7.48 -1.31 -17.61
C THR A 63 7.35 -0.06 -16.76
N LYS A 64 6.14 0.47 -16.57
CA LYS A 64 5.90 1.62 -15.69
C LYS A 64 6.19 1.28 -14.22
N LEU A 65 5.74 0.11 -13.74
CA LEU A 65 5.98 -0.31 -12.35
C LEU A 65 7.47 -0.44 -12.05
N LEU A 66 8.23 -1.07 -12.95
CA LEU A 66 9.69 -1.17 -12.84
C LEU A 66 10.33 0.22 -12.80
N LYS A 67 9.96 1.12 -13.71
CA LYS A 67 10.54 2.46 -13.79
C LYS A 67 10.26 3.30 -12.53
N HIS A 68 9.07 3.19 -11.94
CA HIS A 68 8.65 4.08 -10.84
C HIS A 68 8.90 3.54 -9.44
N PHE A 69 9.03 2.21 -9.28
CA PHE A 69 9.06 1.56 -7.98
C PHE A 69 10.25 0.60 -7.80
N THR A 70 11.26 0.68 -8.67
CA THR A 70 12.50 -0.10 -8.51
C THR A 70 13.72 0.79 -8.71
N CYS A 71 14.83 0.37 -8.10
CA CYS A 71 16.15 0.89 -8.39
C CYS A 71 16.91 -0.13 -9.22
N VAL A 72 17.67 0.35 -10.21
CA VAL A 72 18.57 -0.48 -11.00
C VAL A 72 19.84 -0.74 -10.19
N THR A 73 20.23 -2.01 -10.06
CA THR A 73 21.47 -2.43 -9.41
C THR A 73 22.30 -3.30 -10.34
N TYR A 74 23.62 -3.17 -10.24
CA TYR A 74 24.57 -4.05 -10.92
C TYR A 74 24.96 -5.17 -9.95
N ASN A 75 24.70 -6.41 -10.36
CA ASN A 75 25.10 -7.57 -9.59
C ASN A 75 25.72 -8.63 -10.52
N ASN A 76 26.99 -8.95 -10.29
CA ASN A 76 27.79 -9.91 -11.06
C ASN A 76 27.67 -9.72 -12.58
N GLY A 77 27.90 -8.49 -13.07
CA GLY A 77 27.84 -8.16 -14.50
C GLY A 77 26.42 -8.09 -15.09
N SER A 78 25.36 -8.34 -14.31
CA SER A 78 23.97 -8.26 -14.77
C SER A 78 23.21 -7.08 -14.13
N LEU A 79 22.43 -6.38 -14.95
CA LEU A 79 21.48 -5.35 -14.52
C LEU A 79 20.23 -6.01 -13.93
N ARG A 80 19.94 -5.73 -12.65
CA ARG A 80 18.74 -6.21 -11.95
C ARG A 80 17.93 -5.06 -11.37
N ASN A 81 16.62 -5.28 -11.23
CA ASN A 81 15.73 -4.34 -10.56
C ASN A 81 15.51 -4.80 -9.11
N LEU A 82 15.71 -3.88 -8.17
CA LEU A 82 15.53 -4.08 -6.74
C LEU A 82 14.46 -3.14 -6.19
N ILE A 83 13.54 -3.66 -5.38
CA ILE A 83 12.61 -2.83 -4.60
C ILE A 83 13.26 -2.50 -3.26
N SER A 84 13.87 -1.31 -3.16
CA SER A 84 14.41 -0.80 -1.90
C SER A 84 13.30 -0.49 -0.88
N ASP A 85 13.65 -0.28 0.39
CA ASP A 85 12.66 0.02 1.42
C ASP A 85 11.94 1.36 1.22
N SER A 86 12.60 2.34 0.58
CA SER A 86 11.94 3.58 0.17
C SER A 86 10.93 3.34 -0.95
N MET A 87 11.23 2.45 -1.91
CA MET A 87 10.28 2.05 -2.95
C MET A 87 9.12 1.25 -2.38
N LYS A 88 9.34 0.35 -1.40
CA LYS A 88 8.25 -0.32 -0.69
C LYS A 88 7.31 0.68 -0.01
N ALA A 89 7.87 1.70 0.65
CA ALA A 89 7.08 2.76 1.27
C ALA A 89 6.24 3.53 0.24
N LYS A 90 6.83 3.84 -0.91
CA LYS A 90 6.15 4.49 -2.03
C LYS A 90 5.00 3.62 -2.57
N ILE A 91 5.22 2.31 -2.75
CA ILE A 91 4.16 1.38 -3.19
C ILE A 91 3.01 1.38 -2.18
N ILE A 92 3.30 1.27 -0.88
CA ILE A 92 2.28 1.29 0.19
C ILE A 92 1.49 2.59 0.18
N ALA A 93 2.15 3.74 -0.02
CA ALA A 93 1.47 5.02 -0.14
C ALA A 93 0.49 5.04 -1.32
N TYR A 94 0.88 4.49 -2.48
CA TYR A 94 -0.01 4.38 -3.64
C TYR A 94 -1.19 3.43 -3.37
N VAL A 95 -0.95 2.31 -2.68
CA VAL A 95 -2.01 1.39 -2.24
C VAL A 95 -3.01 2.11 -1.34
N ILE A 96 -2.54 2.92 -0.37
CA ILE A 96 -3.40 3.74 0.50
C ILE A 96 -4.22 4.74 -0.32
N VAL A 97 -3.62 5.45 -1.29
CA VAL A 97 -4.35 6.40 -2.15
C VAL A 97 -5.45 5.70 -2.94
N LEU A 98 -5.17 4.55 -3.52
CA LEU A 98 -6.19 3.77 -4.25
C LEU A 98 -7.31 3.32 -3.30
N ALA A 99 -6.96 2.83 -2.11
CA ALA A 99 -7.92 2.42 -1.10
C ALA A 99 -8.81 3.60 -0.64
N LEU A 100 -8.25 4.81 -0.53
CA LEU A 100 -8.99 6.03 -0.23
C LEU A 100 -9.99 6.36 -1.33
N HIS A 101 -9.60 6.26 -2.60
CA HIS A 101 -10.52 6.47 -3.72
C HIS A 101 -11.66 5.46 -3.79
N ILE A 102 -11.45 4.25 -3.27
CA ILE A 102 -12.47 3.19 -3.26
C ILE A 102 -13.48 3.38 -2.11
N ASN A 103 -13.07 4.00 -0.99
CA ASN A 103 -13.86 4.09 0.24
C ASN A 103 -14.10 5.53 0.69
N ASP A 104 -14.50 6.41 -0.25
CA ASP A 104 -14.89 7.80 0.04
C ASP A 104 -13.88 8.57 0.92
N PHE A 105 -12.59 8.40 0.62
CA PHE A 105 -11.47 9.05 1.30
C PHE A 105 -11.31 8.67 2.77
N GLN A 106 -11.82 7.52 3.19
CA GLN A 106 -11.63 6.94 4.51
C GLN A 106 -11.28 5.45 4.42
N ILE A 107 -10.25 5.01 5.13
CA ILE A 107 -9.81 3.60 5.11
C ILE A 107 -9.50 3.07 6.50
N ASP A 108 -9.68 1.76 6.67
CA ASP A 108 -9.20 1.05 7.84
C ASP A 108 -7.73 0.62 7.64
N LEU A 109 -6.84 1.32 8.34
CA LEU A 109 -5.39 1.08 8.27
C LEU A 109 -5.00 -0.24 8.95
N THR A 110 -5.77 -0.70 9.94
CA THR A 110 -5.50 -1.95 10.66
C THR A 110 -5.75 -3.16 9.76
N LEU A 111 -6.86 -3.16 9.02
CA LEU A 111 -7.16 -4.22 8.04
C LEU A 111 -6.13 -4.24 6.91
N LEU A 112 -5.86 -3.08 6.30
CA LEU A 112 -4.90 -2.98 5.20
C LEU A 112 -3.48 -3.36 5.62
N GLN A 113 -3.10 -3.07 6.87
CA GLN A 113 -1.80 -3.47 7.43
C GLN A 113 -1.66 -4.99 7.49
N ARG A 114 -2.70 -5.71 7.92
CA ARG A 114 -2.72 -7.18 8.01
C ARG A 114 -2.50 -7.79 6.63
N ASP A 115 -3.26 -7.32 5.64
CA ASP A 115 -3.14 -7.76 4.25
C ASP A 115 -1.74 -7.50 3.67
N LEU A 116 -1.15 -6.35 3.99
CA LEU A 116 0.20 -5.98 3.55
C LEU A 116 1.33 -6.65 4.35
N LYS A 117 1.03 -7.41 5.41
CA LYS A 117 2.00 -7.99 6.34
C LYS A 117 2.99 -6.94 6.85
N LEU A 118 2.46 -5.79 7.30
CA LEU A 118 3.21 -4.66 7.82
C LEU A 118 3.12 -4.56 9.35
N SER A 119 4.12 -3.97 9.98
CA SER A 119 3.99 -3.55 11.39
C SER A 119 3.10 -2.31 11.49
N GLU A 120 2.37 -2.19 12.60
CA GLU A 120 1.49 -1.03 12.85
C GLU A 120 2.27 0.27 12.82
N LYS A 121 3.43 0.29 13.49
CA LYS A 121 4.34 1.44 13.46
C LYS A 121 4.64 1.90 12.03
N ARG A 122 4.95 0.96 11.13
CA ARG A 122 5.29 1.29 9.74
C ARG A 122 4.09 1.81 8.95
N MET A 123 2.90 1.22 9.16
CA MET A 123 1.67 1.70 8.54
C MET A 123 1.36 3.15 8.98
N LEU A 124 1.45 3.43 10.28
CA LEU A 124 1.17 4.75 10.84
C LEU A 124 2.21 5.80 10.41
N GLU A 125 3.49 5.44 10.31
CA GLU A 125 4.53 6.33 9.76
C GLU A 125 4.19 6.80 8.34
N ILE A 126 3.77 5.87 7.47
CA ILE A 126 3.42 6.17 6.09
C ILE A 126 2.14 7.00 6.04
N ALA A 127 1.10 6.62 6.78
CA ALA A 127 -0.17 7.38 6.84
C ALA A 127 0.03 8.82 7.34
N LYS A 128 0.89 9.02 8.36
CA LYS A 128 1.26 10.37 8.84
C LYS A 128 2.06 11.16 7.81
N ALA A 129 3.01 10.53 7.12
CA ALA A 129 3.77 11.16 6.05
C ALA A 129 2.86 11.60 4.88
N MET A 130 1.78 10.85 4.64
CA MET A 130 0.72 11.19 3.68
C MET A 130 -0.28 12.23 4.21
N ARG A 131 -0.11 12.71 5.45
CA ARG A 131 -0.99 13.70 6.09
C ARG A 131 -2.43 13.22 6.26
N LEU A 132 -2.63 11.93 6.52
CA LEU A 132 -3.95 11.41 6.86
C LEU A 132 -4.30 11.77 8.31
N LYS A 133 -5.57 12.14 8.53
CA LYS A 133 -6.15 12.23 9.88
C LYS A 133 -6.36 10.80 10.37
N ILE A 134 -5.78 10.48 11.53
CA ILE A 134 -5.88 9.14 12.11
C ILE A 134 -6.83 9.20 13.31
N SER A 135 -7.93 8.44 13.24
CA SER A 135 -8.85 8.24 14.36
C SER A 135 -8.82 6.79 14.84
N LYS A 136 -9.30 6.56 16.06
CA LYS A 136 -9.50 5.21 16.62
C LYS A 136 -10.96 4.84 16.50
N ARG A 137 -11.24 3.59 16.14
CA ARG A 137 -12.58 3.01 16.13
C ARG A 137 -12.53 1.68 16.87
N LYS A 138 -13.41 1.49 17.85
CA LYS A 138 -13.60 0.18 18.47
C LYS A 138 -14.45 -0.69 17.53
N VAL A 139 -14.00 -1.90 17.26
CA VAL A 139 -14.71 -2.89 16.45
C VAL A 139 -14.92 -4.13 17.32
N SER A 140 -16.17 -4.56 17.43
CA SER A 140 -16.55 -5.78 18.15
C SER A 140 -16.19 -7.01 17.32
N LEU A 141 -15.40 -7.92 17.89
CA LEU A 141 -15.09 -9.22 17.30
C LEU A 141 -16.18 -10.24 17.65
N ALA A 142 -16.40 -11.21 16.77
CA ALA A 142 -17.41 -12.26 16.96
C ALA A 142 -17.21 -13.10 18.24
N ALA A 143 -16.00 -13.11 18.80
CA ALA A 143 -15.66 -13.80 20.05
C ALA A 143 -15.86 -12.96 21.33
N GLY A 144 -16.56 -11.81 21.24
CA GLY A 144 -16.82 -10.93 22.40
C GLY A 144 -15.65 -10.05 22.83
N GLY A 145 -14.55 -10.03 22.06
CA GLY A 145 -13.43 -9.11 22.25
C GLY A 145 -13.64 -7.78 21.51
N GLU A 146 -13.13 -6.68 22.06
CA GLU A 146 -13.03 -5.39 21.35
C GLU A 146 -11.64 -5.22 20.75
N GLU A 147 -11.56 -4.86 19.46
CA GLU A 147 -10.31 -4.47 18.81
C GLU A 147 -10.31 -2.96 18.50
N GLU A 148 -9.23 -2.25 18.84
CA GLU A 148 -9.04 -0.87 18.42
C GLU A 148 -8.48 -0.81 17.00
N HIS A 149 -9.32 -0.42 16.05
CA HIS A 149 -8.93 -0.16 14.67
C HIS A 149 -8.47 1.29 14.50
N ARG A 150 -7.53 1.49 13.58
CA ARG A 150 -7.02 2.81 13.17
C ARG A 150 -7.64 3.18 11.83
N LEU A 151 -8.41 4.26 11.80
CA LEU A 151 -8.97 4.78 10.56
C LEU A 151 -8.13 5.94 10.04
N GLY A 152 -7.72 5.87 8.77
CA GLY A 152 -7.07 6.95 8.05
C GLY A 152 -8.08 7.68 7.18
N THR A 153 -8.24 8.99 7.36
CA THR A 153 -9.14 9.83 6.57
C THR A 153 -8.35 10.94 5.88
N LEU A 154 -8.61 11.19 4.60
CA LEU A 154 -8.10 12.37 3.90
C LEU A 154 -9.10 13.51 4.07
N CYS A 155 -8.68 14.60 4.71
CA CYS A 155 -9.52 15.78 4.96
C CYS A 155 -8.94 17.01 4.29
N ILE A 156 -9.80 17.99 4.02
CA ILE A 156 -9.42 19.33 3.54
C ILE A 156 -9.77 20.35 4.64
N PRO A 157 -8.87 21.29 4.98
CA PRO A 157 -7.50 21.41 4.49
C PRO A 157 -6.62 20.24 4.96
N LEU A 158 -5.56 19.95 4.20
CA LEU A 158 -4.61 18.91 4.58
C LEU A 158 -3.98 19.24 5.95
N PRO A 159 -3.89 18.26 6.87
CA PRO A 159 -3.18 18.44 8.13
C PRO A 159 -1.76 18.99 7.91
N PRO A 160 -1.26 19.83 8.84
CA PRO A 160 0.11 20.34 8.74
C PRO A 160 1.10 19.18 8.70
N ALA A 161 2.18 19.35 7.93
CA ALA A 161 3.24 18.36 7.89
C ALA A 161 3.81 18.20 9.31
N GLN A 162 3.82 16.99 9.85
CA GLN A 162 4.55 16.74 11.08
C GLN A 162 6.04 16.88 10.76
N THR A 163 6.61 18.03 11.09
CA THR A 163 8.06 18.16 11.20
C THR A 163 8.47 17.21 12.30
N LEU A 164 9.09 16.09 11.94
CA LEU A 164 9.85 15.32 12.91
C LEU A 164 10.79 16.33 13.58
N ASP A 165 10.72 16.47 14.91
CA ASP A 165 11.77 17.08 15.73
C ASP A 165 13.06 16.25 15.56
N ARG A 166 13.62 16.29 14.37
CA ARG A 166 14.86 15.64 13.93
C ARG A 166 16.07 16.49 14.33
N GLN A 167 15.94 17.27 15.39
CA GLN A 167 17.04 17.89 16.11
C GLN A 167 17.24 17.18 17.47
N SER A 168 17.17 15.84 17.50
CA SER A 168 17.92 15.11 18.51
C SER A 168 19.41 15.30 18.22
N LYS A 169 19.95 16.37 18.81
CA LYS A 169 21.36 16.69 19.07
C LYS A 169 22.30 15.57 18.60
N ARG A 170 22.93 15.79 17.45
CA ARG A 170 24.17 15.10 17.05
C ARG A 170 25.15 15.33 18.20
N ARG A 171 25.31 14.38 19.12
CA ARG A 171 26.35 14.43 20.15
C ARG A 171 27.67 14.47 19.38
N ARG A 172 28.34 15.62 19.40
CA ARG A 172 29.74 15.70 18.98
C ARG A 172 30.51 14.76 19.90
N LEU A 173 31.15 13.75 19.31
CA LEU A 173 32.24 13.04 19.97
C LEU A 173 33.40 14.05 20.04
N THR A 174 33.70 14.50 21.26
CA THR A 174 35.02 15.06 21.62
C THR A 174 35.93 13.93 22.00
#